data_AF-A0A0B1STB5-F1
#
_entry.id   AF-A0A0B1STB5-F1
#
_cell.length_a   1.000
_cell.length_b   1.000
_cell.length_c   1.000
_cell.angle_alpha   90.00
_cell.angle_beta   90.00
_cell.angle_gamma   90.00
#
_symmetry.space_group_name_H-M   'P 1'
#
loop_
_entity.id
_entity.type
_entity.pdbx_description
1 polymer ?
#
loop_
_entity_poly.entity_id
_entity_poly.type
_entity_poly.pdbx_seq_one_letter_code
_entity_poly.pdbx_strand_id
1 'polypeptide(L)'
;MIKLEYDCDLEKYAQAWADGCKFEHSNSWERPNQGQNLYMTTIRNWETSALLHTALEIWWQELEEYGMPSDAILSEEVWAKKGRLIGHFTQMACGKSRRLGCAIATCSDMEYVVCHYSPAGNRKEHAVYEIGSHCKTDYDCPSDFSCIEKEGLHVAVGTSTPQLLAEDQTTL
;
A
#
# COMPACT_ATOMS: atom_id res chain seq x y z
N MET A 1 -6.77 7.96 -9.45
CA MET A 1 -5.96 7.15 -8.49
C MET A 1 -5.86 7.91 -7.17
N ILE A 2 -6.15 7.26 -6.03
CA ILE A 2 -6.09 7.95 -4.72
C ILE A 2 -4.65 7.99 -4.20
N LYS A 3 -4.23 9.13 -3.65
CA LYS A 3 -2.95 9.26 -2.93
C LYS A 3 -3.07 8.58 -1.57
N LEU A 4 -2.13 7.69 -1.27
CA LEU A 4 -2.08 7.02 0.03
C LEU A 4 -1.64 8.00 1.13
N GLU A 5 -2.31 7.91 2.28
CA GLU A 5 -1.93 8.56 3.52
C GLU A 5 -1.34 7.53 4.48
N TYR A 6 -0.28 7.90 5.20
CA TYR A 6 0.30 7.01 6.20
C TYR A 6 -0.59 6.97 7.44
N ASP A 7 -0.86 5.77 7.97
CA ASP A 7 -1.75 5.53 9.11
C ASP A 7 -0.99 4.77 10.20
N CYS A 8 -0.79 5.44 11.34
CA CYS A 8 -0.02 4.89 12.47
C CYS A 8 -0.71 3.68 13.12
N ASP A 9 -2.04 3.56 13.03
CA ASP A 9 -2.73 2.37 13.54
C ASP A 9 -2.44 1.17 12.63
N LEU A 10 -2.41 1.37 11.30
CA LEU A 10 -1.98 0.31 10.36
C LEU A 10 -0.52 -0.11 10.58
N GLU A 11 0.38 0.84 10.84
CA GLU A 11 1.77 0.55 11.20
C GLU A 11 1.83 -0.31 12.47
N LYS A 12 1.09 0.06 13.52
CA LYS A 12 1.05 -0.70 14.77
C LYS A 12 0.59 -2.14 14.55
N TYR A 13 -0.42 -2.36 13.71
CA TYR A 13 -0.86 -3.71 13.36
C TYR A 13 0.19 -4.46 12.52
N ALA A 14 0.85 -3.78 11.58
CA ALA A 14 1.94 -4.35 10.81
C ALA A 14 3.11 -4.77 11.71
N GLN A 15 3.47 -3.95 12.70
CA GLN A 15 4.56 -4.25 13.64
C GLN A 15 4.20 -5.43 14.53
N ALA A 16 2.99 -5.45 15.09
CA ALA A 16 2.52 -6.58 15.89
C ALA A 16 2.57 -7.91 15.11
N TRP A 17 2.33 -7.88 13.79
CA TRP A 17 2.47 -9.06 12.94
C TRP A 17 3.94 -9.40 12.65
N ALA A 18 4.75 -8.39 12.32
CA ALA A 18 6.17 -8.55 12.02
C ALA A 18 6.95 -9.15 13.21
N ASP A 19 6.64 -8.70 14.43
CA ASP A 19 7.23 -9.20 15.69
C ASP A 19 6.97 -10.69 15.93
N GLY A 20 5.92 -11.25 15.31
CA GLY A 20 5.64 -12.68 15.35
C GLY A 20 6.67 -13.53 14.61
N CYS A 21 7.52 -12.92 13.77
CA CYS A 21 8.64 -13.56 13.08
C CYS A 21 8.28 -14.85 12.33
N LYS A 22 7.10 -14.87 11.72
CA LYS A 22 6.62 -15.98 10.89
C LYS A 22 6.22 -15.44 9.52
N PHE A 23 6.91 -15.91 8.47
CA PHE A 23 6.65 -15.47 7.10
C PHE A 23 5.36 -16.08 6.56
N GLU A 24 4.23 -15.54 6.99
CA GLU A 24 2.90 -15.91 6.52
C GLU A 24 1.95 -14.72 6.63
N HIS A 25 0.88 -14.74 5.83
CA HIS A 25 -0.16 -13.73 5.93
C HIS A 25 -0.99 -13.88 7.21
N SER A 26 -1.37 -12.75 7.81
CA SER A 26 -2.41 -12.73 8.84
C SER A 26 -3.76 -13.12 8.27
N ASN A 27 -4.62 -13.70 9.11
CA ASN A 27 -5.95 -14.08 8.68
C ASN A 27 -6.80 -12.85 8.38
N SER A 28 -7.70 -12.94 7.40
CA SER A 28 -8.53 -11.81 6.99
C SER A 28 -9.45 -11.28 8.09
N TRP A 29 -9.84 -12.12 9.06
CA TRP A 29 -10.65 -11.70 10.20
C TRP A 29 -9.86 -10.94 11.27
N GLU A 30 -8.54 -11.11 11.34
CA GLU A 30 -7.65 -10.35 12.25
C GLU A 30 -7.36 -8.94 11.72
N ARG A 31 -7.55 -8.74 10.41
CA ARG A 31 -7.33 -7.48 9.69
C ARG A 31 -8.49 -7.17 8.74
N PRO A 32 -9.70 -6.97 9.27
CA PRO A 32 -10.90 -6.81 8.46
C PRO A 32 -10.77 -5.62 7.50
N ASN A 33 -11.02 -5.89 6.22
CA ASN A 33 -10.90 -4.90 5.14
C ASN A 33 -9.48 -4.29 4.99
N GLN A 34 -8.42 -5.02 5.39
CA GLN A 34 -7.05 -4.60 5.13
C GLN A 34 -6.30 -5.59 4.22
N GLY A 35 -5.58 -5.04 3.25
CA GLY A 35 -4.59 -5.75 2.44
C GLY A 35 -3.30 -5.96 3.22
N GLN A 36 -2.44 -6.88 2.74
CA GLN A 36 -1.15 -7.13 3.36
C GLN A 36 -0.13 -7.57 2.30
N ASN A 37 1.03 -6.90 2.27
CA ASN A 37 2.20 -7.35 1.52
C ASN A 37 3.31 -7.74 2.49
N LEU A 38 4.06 -8.78 2.13
CA LEU A 38 5.11 -9.38 2.94
C LEU A 38 6.40 -9.50 2.13
N TYR A 39 7.53 -9.23 2.75
CA TYR A 39 8.85 -9.46 2.17
C TYR A 39 9.79 -9.94 3.26
N MET A 40 10.67 -10.89 2.94
CA MET A 40 11.70 -11.36 3.86
C MET A 40 13.02 -11.56 3.14
N THR A 41 14.11 -11.44 3.90
CA THR A 41 15.46 -11.72 3.43
C THR A 41 16.31 -12.28 4.55
N THR A 42 17.29 -13.11 4.20
CA THR A 42 18.29 -13.63 5.15
C THR A 42 19.50 -12.71 5.29
N ILE A 43 19.59 -11.65 4.47
CA ILE A 43 20.64 -10.63 4.55
C ILE A 43 20.46 -9.83 5.85
N ARG A 44 21.52 -9.76 6.65
CA ARG A 44 21.52 -9.14 7.99
C ARG A 44 22.11 -7.75 8.01
N ASN A 45 21.73 -6.98 9.03
CA ASN A 45 22.23 -5.61 9.27
C ASN A 45 22.06 -4.70 8.05
N TRP A 46 20.99 -4.93 7.29
CA TRP A 46 20.67 -4.08 6.16
C TRP A 46 20.12 -2.76 6.70
N GLU A 47 20.57 -1.64 6.13
CA GLU A 47 19.98 -0.34 6.40
C GLU A 47 18.47 -0.38 6.14
N THR A 48 17.70 0.11 7.11
CA THR A 48 16.24 -0.04 7.18
C THR A 48 15.53 0.54 5.95
N SER A 49 15.95 1.71 5.47
CA SER A 49 15.33 2.37 4.31
C SER A 49 15.61 1.60 3.03
N ALA A 50 16.82 1.07 2.87
CA ALA A 50 17.20 0.23 1.73
C ALA A 50 16.40 -1.09 1.73
N LEU A 51 16.25 -1.74 2.88
CA LEU A 51 15.42 -2.94 3.02
C LEU A 51 13.96 -2.67 2.62
N LEU A 52 13.38 -1.57 3.12
CA LEU A 52 12.02 -1.18 2.77
C LEU A 52 11.89 -0.87 1.27
N HIS A 53 12.81 -0.10 0.69
CA HIS A 53 12.82 0.19 -0.74
C HIS A 53 12.91 -1.08 -1.58
N THR A 54 13.77 -2.03 -1.24
CA THR A 54 13.87 -3.30 -1.97
C THR A 54 12.56 -4.09 -1.89
N ALA A 55 11.90 -4.14 -0.72
CA ALA A 55 10.59 -4.80 -0.61
C ALA A 55 9.55 -4.15 -1.54
N LEU A 56 9.48 -2.82 -1.56
CA LEU A 56 8.57 -2.07 -2.42
C LEU A 56 8.87 -2.28 -3.91
N GLU A 57 10.14 -2.26 -4.30
CA GLU A 57 10.57 -2.49 -5.69
C GLU A 57 10.21 -3.90 -6.17
N ILE A 58 10.49 -4.93 -5.36
CA ILE A 58 10.17 -6.32 -5.72
C ILE A 58 8.66 -6.51 -5.88
N TRP A 59 7.86 -5.99 -4.95
CA TRP A 59 6.41 -6.05 -5.09
C TRP A 59 5.90 -5.32 -6.32
N TRP A 60 6.50 -4.18 -6.68
CA TRP A 60 6.10 -3.41 -7.85
C TRP A 60 6.51 -4.07 -9.18
N GLN A 61 7.69 -4.70 -9.22
CA GLN A 61 8.25 -5.37 -10.39
C GLN A 61 7.39 -6.54 -10.90
N GLU A 62 6.49 -7.09 -10.08
CA GLU A 62 5.54 -8.12 -10.50
C GLU A 62 4.73 -7.72 -11.75
N LEU A 63 4.44 -6.43 -11.93
CA LEU A 63 3.78 -5.94 -13.15
C LEU A 63 4.61 -6.22 -14.40
N GLU A 64 5.90 -5.89 -14.35
CA GLU A 64 6.80 -6.07 -15.49
C GLU A 64 7.04 -7.56 -15.77
N GLU A 65 7.20 -8.36 -14.71
CA GLU A 65 7.51 -9.79 -14.83
C GLU A 65 6.31 -10.61 -15.33
N TYR A 66 5.11 -10.34 -14.81
CA TYR A 66 3.95 -11.20 -15.05
C TYR A 66 2.85 -10.55 -15.89
N GLY A 67 2.83 -9.23 -15.98
CA GLY A 67 1.84 -8.46 -16.74
C GLY A 67 0.42 -8.49 -16.18
N MET A 68 -0.35 -7.44 -16.47
CA MET A 68 -1.75 -7.29 -16.10
C MET A 68 -2.63 -7.17 -17.36
N PRO A 69 -3.85 -7.75 -17.38
CA PRO A 69 -4.88 -7.40 -18.35
C PRO A 69 -5.01 -5.90 -18.59
N SER A 70 -5.28 -5.50 -19.84
CA SER A 70 -5.39 -4.09 -20.23
C SER A 70 -6.58 -3.36 -19.62
N ASP A 71 -7.61 -4.10 -19.20
CA ASP A 71 -8.76 -3.58 -18.46
C ASP A 71 -8.51 -3.48 -16.93
N ALA A 72 -7.34 -3.94 -16.47
CA ALA A 72 -6.95 -4.02 -15.07
C ALA A 72 -7.91 -4.84 -14.18
N ILE A 73 -8.71 -5.75 -14.74
CA ILE A 73 -9.69 -6.56 -13.98
C ILE A 73 -9.03 -7.84 -13.43
N LEU A 74 -9.17 -8.05 -12.11
CA LEU A 74 -8.80 -9.30 -11.44
C LEU A 74 -9.92 -10.34 -11.57
N SER A 75 -10.25 -10.75 -12.80
CA SER A 75 -11.24 -11.81 -13.03
C SER A 75 -10.80 -13.12 -12.36
N GLU A 76 -11.73 -14.04 -12.15
CA GLU A 76 -11.47 -15.34 -11.56
C GLU A 76 -10.38 -16.09 -12.33
N GLU A 77 -10.38 -15.99 -13.67
CA GLU A 77 -9.35 -16.57 -14.52
C GLU A 77 -7.97 -15.94 -14.28
N VAL A 78 -7.91 -14.61 -14.21
CA VAL A 78 -6.66 -13.87 -13.95
C VAL A 78 -6.15 -14.21 -12.56
N TRP A 79 -7.02 -14.22 -11.55
CA TRP A 79 -6.67 -14.57 -10.18
C TRP A 79 -6.18 -16.02 -10.06
N ALA A 80 -6.86 -16.96 -10.71
CA ALA A 80 -6.47 -18.37 -10.68
C ALA A 80 -5.09 -18.60 -11.31
N LYS A 81 -4.76 -17.87 -12.38
CA LYS A 81 -3.49 -18.02 -13.10
C LYS A 81 -2.34 -17.20 -12.48
N LYS A 82 -2.63 -15.99 -12.01
CA LYS A 82 -1.61 -14.99 -11.65
C LYS A 82 -1.78 -14.38 -10.27
N GLY A 83 -2.87 -14.61 -9.54
CA GLY A 83 -3.17 -13.89 -8.29
C GLY A 83 -2.07 -13.99 -7.22
N ARG A 84 -1.31 -15.09 -7.19
CA ARG A 84 -0.14 -15.26 -6.30
C ARG A 84 1.15 -14.59 -6.81
N LEU A 85 1.20 -14.24 -8.09
CA LEU A 85 2.35 -13.66 -8.78
C LEU A 85 2.27 -12.13 -8.86
N ILE A 86 1.07 -11.56 -8.96
CA ILE A 86 0.84 -10.11 -9.09
C ILE A 86 0.15 -9.49 -7.86
N GLY A 87 -0.04 -10.29 -6.81
CA GLY A 87 -0.85 -9.90 -5.65
C GLY A 87 -0.26 -8.71 -4.89
N HIS A 88 1.06 -8.59 -4.84
CA HIS A 88 1.69 -7.48 -4.14
C HIS A 88 1.59 -6.18 -4.94
N PHE A 89 1.88 -6.24 -6.25
CA PHE A 89 1.72 -5.11 -7.17
C PHE A 89 0.27 -4.63 -7.18
N THR A 90 -0.69 -5.53 -7.34
CA THR A 90 -2.11 -5.14 -7.45
C THR A 90 -2.67 -4.56 -6.16
N GLN A 91 -2.10 -4.91 -5.01
CA GLN A 91 -2.41 -4.22 -3.76
C GLN A 91 -1.79 -2.80 -3.73
N MET A 92 -0.53 -2.64 -4.14
CA MET A 92 0.13 -1.32 -4.20
C MET A 92 -0.58 -0.37 -5.18
N ALA A 93 -0.99 -0.87 -6.35
CA ALA A 93 -1.65 -0.11 -7.40
C ALA A 93 -3.17 0.02 -7.19
N CYS A 94 -3.73 -0.49 -6.09
CA CYS A 94 -5.18 -0.50 -5.89
C CYS A 94 -5.73 0.93 -5.76
N GLY A 95 -6.51 1.38 -6.75
CA GLY A 95 -7.02 2.74 -6.83
C GLY A 95 -8.03 3.14 -5.75
N LYS A 96 -8.48 2.18 -4.95
CA LYS A 96 -9.41 2.39 -3.82
C LYS A 96 -8.72 2.35 -2.45
N SER A 97 -7.48 1.86 -2.37
CA SER A 97 -6.69 1.92 -1.14
C SER A 97 -6.38 3.38 -0.82
N ARG A 98 -6.52 3.76 0.45
CA ARG A 98 -6.35 5.15 0.91
C ARG A 98 -5.27 5.29 1.96
N ARG A 99 -5.01 4.23 2.70
CA ARG A 99 -4.10 4.25 3.84
C ARG A 99 -3.10 3.13 3.79
N LEU A 100 -1.91 3.39 4.31
CA LEU A 100 -0.78 2.48 4.37
C LEU A 100 -0.11 2.57 5.75
N GLY A 101 0.33 1.44 6.28
CA GLY A 101 1.26 1.39 7.41
C GLY A 101 2.20 0.20 7.24
N CYS A 102 3.49 0.39 7.48
CA CYS A 102 4.51 -0.63 7.25
C CYS A 102 5.38 -0.81 8.49
N ALA A 103 5.92 -2.00 8.66
CA ALA A 103 6.78 -2.36 9.77
C ALA A 103 7.91 -3.27 9.33
N ILE A 104 9.01 -3.22 10.09
CA ILE A 104 10.18 -4.06 9.91
C ILE A 104 10.48 -4.75 11.24
N ALA A 105 10.73 -6.04 11.21
CA ALA A 105 11.21 -6.81 12.35
C ALA A 105 12.50 -7.56 12.00
N THR A 106 13.47 -7.50 12.90
CA THR A 106 14.68 -8.31 12.86
C THR A 106 14.45 -9.60 13.64
N CYS A 107 14.27 -10.71 12.92
CA CYS A 107 14.03 -12.05 13.46
C CYS A 107 15.33 -12.85 13.58
N SER A 108 15.29 -14.02 14.24
CA SER A 108 16.48 -14.89 14.43
C SER A 108 17.10 -15.39 13.14
N ASP A 109 16.33 -15.52 12.06
CA ASP A 109 16.73 -16.06 10.75
C ASP A 109 16.42 -15.16 9.53
N MET A 110 15.65 -14.07 9.71
CA MET A 110 15.32 -13.13 8.62
C MET A 110 15.17 -11.67 9.08
N GLU A 111 15.31 -10.73 8.15
CA GLU A 111 14.67 -9.41 8.23
C GLU A 111 13.30 -9.51 7.56
N TYR A 112 12.26 -8.98 8.19
CA TYR A 112 10.88 -9.18 7.77
C TYR A 112 10.16 -7.83 7.63
N VAL A 113 9.59 -7.58 6.46
CA VAL A 113 8.83 -6.37 6.13
C VAL A 113 7.36 -6.74 5.95
N VAL A 114 6.49 -6.00 6.62
CA VAL A 114 5.03 -6.16 6.56
C VAL A 114 4.42 -4.80 6.23
N CYS A 115 3.59 -4.70 5.21
CA CYS A 115 2.80 -3.49 4.93
C CYS A 115 1.31 -3.82 4.88
N HIS A 116 0.50 -3.05 5.60
CA HIS A 116 -0.96 -3.11 5.59
C HIS A 116 -1.56 -1.97 4.77
N TYR A 117 -2.64 -2.26 4.06
CA TYR A 117 -3.33 -1.31 3.19
C TYR A 117 -4.82 -1.26 3.54
N SER A 118 -5.43 -0.08 3.58
CA SER A 118 -6.86 0.05 3.86
C SER A 118 -7.55 1.08 2.95
N PRO A 119 -8.73 0.77 2.39
CA PRO A 119 -9.35 -0.56 2.27
C PRO A 119 -8.49 -1.58 1.54
N ALA A 120 -8.76 -2.88 1.75
CA ALA A 120 -8.10 -3.96 1.03
C ALA A 120 -8.34 -3.90 -0.49
N GLY A 121 -7.26 -4.07 -1.24
CA GLY A 121 -7.28 -4.32 -2.68
C GLY A 121 -7.55 -5.78 -3.01
N ASN A 122 -7.02 -6.27 -4.12
CA ASN A 122 -7.03 -7.68 -4.52
C ASN A 122 -8.43 -8.33 -4.50
N ARG A 123 -9.46 -7.55 -4.84
CA ARG A 123 -10.83 -8.04 -4.91
C ARG A 123 -11.06 -8.69 -6.26
N LYS A 124 -11.41 -9.98 -6.25
CA LYS A 124 -11.79 -10.72 -7.46
C LYS A 124 -12.98 -10.06 -8.15
N GLU A 125 -13.03 -10.14 -9.47
CA GLU A 125 -14.05 -9.52 -10.33
C GLU A 125 -14.11 -7.99 -10.27
N HIS A 126 -13.10 -7.35 -9.68
CA HIS A 126 -12.98 -5.91 -9.64
C HIS A 126 -11.70 -5.44 -10.34
N ALA A 127 -11.79 -4.24 -10.92
CA ALA A 127 -10.62 -3.55 -11.44
C ALA A 127 -9.68 -3.15 -10.28
N VAL A 128 -8.37 -3.33 -10.48
CA VAL A 128 -7.32 -2.85 -9.58
C VAL A 128 -7.39 -1.32 -9.49
N TYR A 129 -7.52 -0.67 -10.65
CA TYR A 129 -7.74 0.76 -10.82
C TYR A 129 -8.60 1.00 -12.06
N GLU A 130 -9.29 2.14 -12.09
CA GLU A 130 -10.11 2.53 -13.23
C GLU A 130 -9.20 3.03 -14.38
N ILE A 131 -9.46 2.55 -15.60
CA ILE A 131 -8.75 2.98 -16.80
C ILE A 131 -9.30 4.33 -17.25
N GLY A 132 -8.42 5.33 -17.37
CA GLY A 132 -8.80 6.66 -17.80
C GLY A 132 -7.66 7.67 -17.70
N SER A 133 -7.96 8.92 -18.07
CA SER A 133 -7.06 10.05 -17.85
C SER A 133 -6.92 10.33 -16.35
N HIS A 134 -5.73 10.76 -15.93
CA HIS A 134 -5.52 11.29 -14.58
C HIS A 134 -6.32 12.57 -14.36
N CYS A 135 -6.61 12.89 -13.10
CA CYS A 135 -7.29 14.15 -12.76
C CYS A 135 -6.39 15.34 -13.13
N LYS A 136 -7.00 16.43 -13.61
CA LYS A 136 -6.32 17.71 -13.85
C LYS A 136 -6.87 18.82 -12.96
N THR A 137 -8.14 18.69 -12.60
CA THR A 137 -8.87 19.63 -11.75
C THR A 137 -9.73 18.87 -10.75
N ASP A 138 -10.28 19.59 -9.77
CA ASP A 138 -11.20 19.01 -8.79
C ASP A 138 -12.49 18.46 -9.42
N TYR A 139 -12.87 18.94 -10.62
CA TYR A 139 -14.01 18.40 -11.36
C TYR A 139 -13.80 16.98 -11.89
N ASP A 140 -12.54 16.54 -12.00
CA ASP A 140 -12.18 15.18 -12.41
C ASP A 140 -12.14 14.20 -11.22
N CYS A 141 -12.43 14.67 -10.00
CA CYS A 141 -12.35 13.89 -8.78
C CYS A 141 -13.74 13.47 -8.27
N PRO A 142 -13.84 12.33 -7.54
CA PRO A 142 -15.03 12.02 -6.75
C PRO A 142 -15.32 13.11 -5.72
N SER A 143 -16.58 13.23 -5.27
CA SER A 143 -17.07 14.37 -4.47
C SER A 143 -16.30 14.72 -3.19
N ASP A 144 -15.57 13.76 -2.59
CA ASP A 144 -14.79 13.97 -1.36
C ASP A 144 -13.29 14.19 -1.61
N PHE A 145 -12.90 14.46 -2.85
CA PHE A 145 -11.50 14.53 -3.27
C PHE A 145 -11.20 15.80 -4.10
N SER A 146 -9.99 16.30 -3.93
CA SER A 146 -9.36 17.31 -4.80
C SER A 146 -8.25 16.67 -5.61
N CYS A 147 -7.86 17.32 -6.71
CA CYS A 147 -6.79 16.85 -7.57
C CYS A 147 -5.44 17.48 -7.20
N ILE A 148 -4.41 16.65 -7.03
CA ILE A 148 -3.02 17.10 -7.09
C ILE A 148 -2.60 17.03 -8.55
N GLU A 149 -2.84 18.10 -9.32
CA GLU A 149 -2.63 18.15 -10.78
C GLU A 149 -1.26 17.62 -11.22
N LYS A 150 -0.19 18.02 -10.51
CA LYS A 150 1.19 17.61 -10.82
C LYS A 150 1.44 16.11 -10.68
N GLU A 151 0.64 15.43 -9.86
CA GLU A 151 0.76 13.99 -9.59
C GLU A 151 -0.35 13.18 -10.28
N GLY A 152 -1.45 13.83 -10.70
CA GLY A 152 -2.62 13.15 -11.24
C GLY A 152 -3.38 12.31 -10.21
N LEU A 153 -3.22 12.63 -8.92
CA LEU A 153 -3.77 11.87 -7.80
C LEU A 153 -4.90 12.62 -7.10
N HIS A 154 -5.90 11.87 -6.64
CA HIS A 154 -6.97 12.35 -5.78
C HIS A 154 -6.48 12.37 -4.33
N VAL A 155 -6.62 13.51 -3.65
CA VAL A 155 -6.37 13.65 -2.20
C VAL A 155 -7.68 13.98 -1.49
N ALA A 156 -7.91 13.38 -0.33
CA ALA A 156 -9.14 13.61 0.41
C ALA A 156 -9.24 15.08 0.85
N VAL A 157 -10.41 15.70 0.63
CA VAL A 157 -10.66 17.06 1.13
C VAL A 157 -11.00 16.93 2.61
N GLY A 158 -10.12 17.45 3.48
CA GLY A 158 -10.21 17.18 4.91
C GLY A 158 -11.51 17.65 5.56
N THR A 159 -12.19 16.74 6.26
CA THR A 159 -12.83 17.09 7.54
C THR A 159 -11.72 17.16 8.60
N SER A 160 -11.08 18.33 8.71
CA SER A 160 -10.14 18.74 9.78
C SER A 160 -9.18 17.68 10.34
N THR A 161 -7.96 17.64 9.82
CA THR A 161 -6.80 17.14 10.58
C THR A 161 -6.23 18.30 11.40
N PRO A 162 -5.92 18.14 12.70
CA PRO A 162 -5.27 19.18 13.49
C PRO A 162 -3.95 19.58 12.82
N GLN A 163 -3.78 20.87 12.57
CA GLN A 163 -2.49 21.43 12.20
C GLN A 163 -1.45 20.96 13.23
N LEU A 164 -0.44 20.24 12.75
CA LEU A 164 0.85 20.18 13.42
C LEU A 164 1.23 21.63 13.74
N LEU A 165 1.20 21.98 15.01
CA LEU A 165 1.72 23.23 15.52
C LEU A 165 3.17 23.30 15.06
N ALA A 166 3.44 24.22 14.14
CA ALA A 166 4.79 24.68 13.89
C ALA A 166 5.30 25.22 15.23
N GLU A 167 6.29 24.56 15.83
CA GLU A 167 7.05 25.15 16.91
C GLU A 167 7.74 26.40 16.37
N ASP A 168 7.24 27.54 16.81
CA ASP A 168 7.74 28.86 16.51
C ASP A 168 9.17 28.99 17.07
N GLN A 169 10.13 29.09 16.16
CA GLN A 169 11.43 29.66 16.49
C GLN A 169 11.25 31.17 16.69
N THR A 170 11.16 31.63 17.93
CA THR A 170 11.61 32.99 18.26
C THR A 170 12.04 33.15 19.73
N THR A 171 13.34 33.39 19.90
CA THR A 171 13.97 34.34 20.85
C THR A 171 13.65 34.29 22.35
N LEU A 172 14.66 33.90 23.15
CA LEU A 172 15.47 34.81 23.99
C LEU A 172 16.81 34.14 24.34
#